data_AF-A0AAW9JTV6-F1
#
_entry.id   AF-A0AAW9JTV6-F1
#
_cell.length_a   1.000
_cell.length_b   1.000
_cell.length_c   1.000
_cell.angle_alpha   90.00
_cell.angle_beta   90.00
_cell.angle_gamma   90.00
#
_symmetry.space_group_name_H-M   'P 1'
#
loop_
_entity.id
_entity.type
_entity.pdbx_description
1 polymer ?
#
loop_
_entity_poly.entity_id
_entity_poly.type
_entity_poly.pdbx_seq_one_letter_code
_entity_poly.pdbx_strand_id
1 'polypeptide(L)'
;MFDYLERLMTSNDTKILFVITLIVISEILDWLSGTVAAVINPDIDYKSKIGTNGILRKISFIMVLLLFIPVSVLIPDVNDIDVGTIALYVLYLGYLGNVIWSIFENYEKMGKDMTMFKEFWRKLFKSEDDNNG
;
A
#
# COMPACT_ATOMS: atom_id res chain seq x y z
N MET A 1 -18.70 4.08 17.26
CA MET A 1 -17.50 3.68 16.48
C MET A 1 -17.81 3.69 14.99
N PHE A 2 -18.81 2.94 14.51
CA PHE A 2 -19.24 2.96 13.12
C PHE A 2 -19.68 4.36 12.63
N ASP A 3 -20.52 5.06 13.40
CA ASP A 3 -20.97 6.42 13.06
C ASP A 3 -19.82 7.44 12.94
N TYR A 4 -18.70 7.19 13.64
CA TYR A 4 -17.50 8.03 13.54
C TYR A 4 -16.75 7.77 12.23
N LEU A 5 -16.61 6.50 11.83
CA LEU A 5 -16.02 6.11 10.56
C LEU A 5 -16.87 6.60 9.38
N GLU A 6 -18.19 6.55 9.51
CA GLU A 6 -19.12 7.02 8.48
C GLU A 6 -19.02 8.54 8.28
N ARG A 7 -18.85 9.31 9.37
CA ARG A 7 -18.54 10.74 9.32
C ARG A 7 -17.16 11.08 8.73
N LEU A 8 -16.22 10.14 8.71
CA LEU A 8 -14.95 10.31 8.00
C LEU A 8 -15.08 9.99 6.51
N MET A 9 -16.20 9.40 6.08
CA MET A 9 -16.45 9.00 4.70
C MET A 9 -17.51 9.87 4.01
N THR A 10 -17.90 11.01 4.58
CA THR A 10 -18.96 11.87 4.02
C THR A 10 -18.53 12.68 2.80
N SER A 11 -17.25 13.06 2.69
CA SER A 11 -16.73 13.81 1.53
C SER A 11 -15.60 13.05 0.84
N ASN A 12 -15.40 13.30 -0.46
CA ASN A 12 -14.29 12.71 -1.21
C ASN A 12 -12.93 13.06 -0.60
N ASP A 13 -12.75 14.31 -0.19
CA ASP A 13 -11.52 14.77 0.48
C ASP A 13 -11.25 13.99 1.77
N THR A 14 -12.28 13.77 2.59
CA THR A 14 -12.13 13.03 3.85
C THR A 14 -11.85 11.55 3.59
N LYS A 15 -12.44 10.95 2.55
CA LYS A 15 -12.13 9.58 2.12
C LYS A 15 -10.69 9.44 1.64
N ILE A 16 -10.18 10.38 0.86
CA ILE A 16 -8.78 10.40 0.39
C ILE A 16 -7.82 10.42 1.61
N LEU A 17 -8.07 11.32 2.57
CA LEU A 17 -7.29 11.39 3.81
C LEU A 17 -7.41 10.12 4.66
N PHE A 18 -8.59 9.50 4.68
CA PHE A 18 -8.80 8.23 5.36
C PHE A 18 -7.96 7.11 4.75
N VAL A 19 -7.91 6.99 3.42
CA VAL A 19 -7.07 6.00 2.73
C VAL A 19 -5.58 6.28 2.98
N ILE A 20 -5.13 7.54 2.97
CA ILE A 20 -3.74 7.88 3.34
C ILE A 20 -3.42 7.41 4.76
N THR A 21 -4.34 7.61 5.70
CA THR A 21 -4.17 7.16 7.09
C THR A 21 -4.00 5.64 7.16
N LEU A 22 -4.79 4.88 6.40
CA LEU A 22 -4.65 3.42 6.31
C LEU A 22 -3.29 3.02 5.69
N ILE A 23 -2.83 3.75 4.69
CA ILE A 23 -1.51 3.53 4.07
C ILE A 23 -0.40 3.76 5.10
N VAL A 24 -0.44 4.86 5.85
CA VAL A 24 0.56 5.18 6.88
C VAL A 24 0.60 4.09 7.95
N ILE A 25 -0.56 3.65 8.45
CA ILE A 25 -0.64 2.55 9.43
C ILE A 25 -0.04 1.27 8.84
N SER A 26 -0.39 0.92 7.60
CA SER A 26 0.11 -0.27 6.92
C SER A 26 1.63 -0.20 6.72
N GLU A 27 2.17 0.97 6.39
CA GLU A 27 3.61 1.20 6.23
C GLU A 27 4.41 1.00 7.52
N ILE A 28 3.84 1.42 8.65
CA ILE A 28 4.40 1.16 9.98
C ILE A 28 4.43 -0.35 10.27
N LEU A 29 3.32 -1.05 10.00
CA LEU A 29 3.26 -2.51 10.18
C LEU A 29 4.23 -3.25 9.26
N ASP A 30 4.35 -2.82 8.01
CA ASP A 30 5.32 -3.35 7.06
C ASP A 30 6.76 -3.15 7.54
N TRP A 31 7.09 -1.95 8.01
CA TRP A 31 8.42 -1.67 8.55
C TRP A 31 8.74 -2.52 9.79
N LEU A 32 7.79 -2.65 10.73
CA LEU A 32 7.93 -3.47 11.92
C LEU A 32 8.12 -4.95 11.55
N SER A 33 7.27 -5.48 10.66
CA SER A 33 7.37 -6.87 10.20
C SER A 33 8.69 -7.13 9.46
N GLY A 34 9.15 -6.22 8.60
CA GLY A 34 10.44 -6.35 7.94
C GLY A 34 11.62 -6.32 8.91
N THR A 35 11.55 -5.49 9.94
CA THR A 35 12.58 -5.44 11.00
C THR A 35 12.62 -6.73 11.81
N VAL A 36 11.45 -7.26 12.21
CA VAL A 36 11.35 -8.55 12.90
C VAL A 36 11.86 -9.69 12.03
N ALA A 37 11.52 -9.71 10.73
CA ALA A 37 11.97 -10.74 9.81
C ALA A 37 13.49 -10.77 9.67
N ALA A 38 14.14 -9.60 9.61
CA ALA A 38 15.59 -9.52 9.55
C ALA A 38 16.30 -9.95 10.84
N VAL A 39 15.66 -9.77 11.99
CA VAL A 39 16.20 -10.25 13.28
C VAL A 39 16.08 -11.77 13.39
N ILE A 40 14.99 -12.36 12.91
CA ILE A 40 14.74 -13.81 13.00
C ILE A 40 15.57 -14.59 11.99
N ASN A 41 15.83 -14.01 10.82
CA ASN A 41 16.43 -14.73 9.70
C ASN A 41 17.93 -14.40 9.57
N PRO A 42 18.85 -15.30 9.96
CA PRO A 42 20.29 -15.01 10.04
C PRO A 42 20.95 -14.74 8.68
N ASP A 43 20.28 -15.10 7.58
CA ASP A 43 20.73 -14.80 6.21
C ASP A 43 20.48 -13.34 5.80
N ILE A 44 19.68 -12.58 6.58
CA ILE A 44 19.39 -11.17 6.32
C ILE A 44 20.36 -10.31 7.14
N ASP A 45 21.44 -9.88 6.49
CA ASP A 45 22.47 -9.03 7.09
C ASP A 45 21.91 -7.61 7.35
N TYR A 46 21.35 -7.38 8.55
CA TYR A 46 20.75 -6.10 8.93
C TYR A 46 21.82 -5.04 9.21
N LYS A 47 22.47 -4.56 8.16
CA LYS A 47 23.35 -3.40 8.25
C LYS A 47 22.48 -2.16 8.48
N SER A 48 22.75 -1.40 9.54
CA SER A 48 22.03 -0.19 9.92
C SER A 48 21.70 0.75 8.73
N LYS A 49 22.58 0.86 7.74
CA LYS A 49 22.35 1.65 6.50
C LYS A 49 21.18 1.15 5.65
N ILE A 50 20.93 -0.16 5.60
CA ILE A 50 19.80 -0.77 4.86
C ILE A 50 18.47 -0.43 5.54
N GLY A 51 18.42 -0.46 6.87
CA GLY A 51 17.25 -0.07 7.65
C GLY A 51 16.87 1.40 7.43
N THR A 52 17.85 2.31 7.47
CA THR A 52 17.62 3.74 7.21
C THR A 52 17.15 4.01 5.78
N ASN A 53 17.73 3.33 4.79
CA ASN A 53 17.31 3.46 3.38
C ASN A 53 15.86 2.95 3.18
N GLY A 54 15.47 1.92 3.93
CA GLY A 54 14.10 1.41 3.95
C GLY A 54 13.10 2.44 4.46
N ILE A 55 13.38 3.10 5.59
CA ILE A 55 12.52 4.15 6.15
C ILE A 55 12.45 5.36 5.21
N LEU A 56 13.59 5.80 4.68
CA LEU A 56 13.63 6.94 3.75
C LEU A 56 12.79 6.66 2.50
N ARG A 57 12.87 5.43 1.94
CA ARG A 57 12.03 5.01 0.81
C ARG A 57 10.55 5.11 1.15
N LYS A 58 10.11 4.66 2.33
CA LYS A 58 8.71 4.74 2.77
C LYS A 58 8.21 6.18 2.89
N ILE A 59 9.01 7.05 3.53
CA ILE A 59 8.71 8.47 3.64
C ILE A 59 8.61 9.11 2.25
N SER A 60 9.54 8.79 1.34
CA SER A 60 9.50 9.29 -0.05
C SER A 60 8.22 8.90 -0.77
N PHE A 61 7.74 7.66 -0.61
CA PHE A 61 6.46 7.26 -1.23
C PHE A 61 5.27 8.03 -0.64
N ILE A 62 5.21 8.22 0.68
CA ILE A 62 4.15 9.03 1.31
C ILE A 62 4.19 10.47 0.77
N MET A 63 5.38 11.06 0.64
CA MET A 63 5.54 12.41 0.07
C MET A 63 5.04 12.49 -1.37
N VAL A 64 5.30 11.46 -2.19
CA VAL A 64 4.77 11.36 -3.55
C VAL A 64 3.25 11.27 -3.56
N LEU A 65 2.64 10.45 -2.69
CA LEU A 65 1.18 10.34 -2.59
C LEU A 65 0.54 11.68 -2.21
N LEU A 66 1.14 12.41 -1.25
CA LEU A 66 0.67 13.74 -0.83
C LEU A 66 0.82 14.78 -1.95
N LEU A 67 1.91 14.71 -2.74
CA LEU A 67 2.12 15.60 -3.88
C LEU A 67 1.04 15.41 -4.96
N PHE A 68 0.48 14.21 -5.10
CA PHE A 68 -0.57 13.96 -6.08
C PHE A 68 -1.93 14.55 -5.68
N ILE A 69 -2.16 14.95 -4.42
CA ILE A 69 -3.41 15.62 -4.00
C ILE A 69 -3.61 16.96 -4.73
N PRO A 70 -2.69 17.94 -4.65
CA PRO A 70 -2.88 19.18 -5.40
C PRO A 70 -2.82 18.95 -6.92
N VAL A 71 -2.11 17.94 -7.40
CA VAL A 71 -2.08 17.58 -8.82
C VAL A 71 -3.45 17.08 -9.29
N SER A 72 -4.20 16.35 -8.47
CA SER A 72 -5.53 15.84 -8.84
C SER A 72 -6.51 16.97 -9.11
N VAL A 73 -6.41 18.08 -8.37
CA VAL A 73 -7.24 19.27 -8.55
C VAL A 73 -6.96 19.99 -9.88
N LEU A 74 -5.78 19.78 -10.47
CA LEU A 74 -5.42 20.36 -11.77
C LEU A 74 -5.95 19.54 -12.96
N ILE A 75 -6.46 18.33 -12.72
CA ILE A 75 -6.98 17.46 -13.77
C ILE A 75 -8.40 17.94 -14.11
N PRO A 76 -8.69 18.26 -15.38
CA PRO A 76 -10.01 18.73 -15.77
C PRO A 76 -11.05 17.62 -15.69
N ASP A 77 -12.25 17.98 -15.23
CA ASP A 77 -13.40 17.09 -15.21
C ASP A 77 -13.87 16.77 -16.63
N VAL A 78 -14.33 15.54 -16.84
CA VAL A 78 -14.83 15.06 -18.14
C VAL A 78 -16.28 14.60 -17.95
N ASN A 79 -17.24 15.33 -18.53
CA ASN A 79 -18.67 15.00 -18.45
C ASN A 79 -19.16 14.80 -16.99
N ASP A 80 -18.87 15.75 -16.11
CA ASP A 80 -19.21 15.71 -14.67
C ASP A 80 -18.52 14.58 -13.87
N ILE A 81 -17.50 13.95 -14.45
CA ILE A 81 -16.67 12.93 -13.78
C ILE A 81 -15.40 13.61 -13.25
N ASP A 82 -15.21 13.54 -11.93
CA ASP A 82 -14.00 13.97 -11.22
C ASP A 82 -12.86 12.96 -11.45
N VAL A 83 -12.18 13.11 -12.59
CA VAL A 83 -11.09 12.24 -13.03
C VAL A 83 -9.91 12.30 -12.05
N GLY A 84 -9.66 13.47 -11.46
CA GLY A 84 -8.58 13.67 -10.50
C GLY A 84 -8.75 12.81 -9.26
N THR A 85 -9.92 12.85 -8.64
CA THR A 85 -10.24 12.03 -7.46
C THR A 85 -10.23 10.54 -7.78
N ILE A 86 -10.73 10.12 -8.95
CA ILE A 86 -10.67 8.72 -9.38
C ILE A 86 -9.21 8.25 -9.51
N ALA A 87 -8.35 9.06 -10.14
CA ALA A 87 -6.94 8.75 -10.28
C ALA A 87 -6.25 8.59 -8.91
N LEU A 88 -6.60 9.43 -7.93
CA LEU A 88 -6.12 9.28 -6.55
C LEU A 88 -6.57 7.96 -5.92
N TYR A 89 -7.84 7.56 -6.08
CA TYR A 89 -8.30 6.28 -5.55
C TYR A 89 -7.54 5.11 -6.16
N VAL A 90 -7.35 5.10 -7.48
CA VAL A 90 -6.59 4.05 -8.17
C VAL A 90 -5.15 4.00 -7.65
N LEU A 91 -4.48 5.15 -7.57
CA LEU A 91 -3.11 5.26 -7.07
C LEU A 91 -3.00 4.76 -5.63
N TYR A 92 -3.91 5.20 -4.74
CA TYR A 92 -3.83 4.94 -3.32
C TYR A 92 -4.21 3.50 -2.98
N LEU A 93 -5.25 2.95 -3.60
CA LEU A 93 -5.64 1.56 -3.42
C LEU A 93 -4.59 0.61 -4.03
N GLY A 94 -4.04 0.95 -5.20
CA GLY A 94 -2.93 0.20 -5.79
C GLY A 94 -1.69 0.21 -4.89
N TYR A 95 -1.34 1.38 -4.34
CA TYR A 95 -0.25 1.49 -3.37
C TYR A 95 -0.51 0.66 -2.11
N LEU A 96 -1.71 0.75 -1.54
CA LEU A 96 -2.11 -0.03 -0.37
C LEU A 96 -1.97 -1.54 -0.63
N GLY A 97 -2.34 -2.01 -1.82
CA GLY A 97 -2.12 -3.39 -2.25
C GLY A 97 -0.64 -3.79 -2.21
N ASN A 98 0.27 -2.92 -2.67
CA ASN A 98 1.72 -3.17 -2.60
C ASN A 98 2.22 -3.24 -1.14
N VAL A 99 1.71 -2.38 -0.25
CA VAL A 99 2.09 -2.43 1.17
C VAL A 99 1.61 -3.72 1.82
N ILE A 100 0.36 -4.13 1.55
CA ILE A 100 -0.19 -5.40 2.03
C ILE A 100 0.69 -6.57 1.55
N TRP A 101 1.02 -6.61 0.25
CA TRP A 101 1.89 -7.64 -0.31
C TRP A 101 3.25 -7.71 0.40
N SER A 102 3.89 -6.57 0.63
CA SER A 102 5.17 -6.47 1.35
C SER A 102 5.11 -7.04 2.78
N ILE A 103 4.01 -6.77 3.51
CA ILE A 103 3.80 -7.34 4.85
C ILE A 103 3.79 -8.87 4.78
N PHE A 104 3.09 -9.45 3.81
CA PHE A 104 3.02 -10.90 3.64
C PHE A 104 4.38 -11.51 3.26
N GLU A 105 5.16 -10.85 2.40
CA GLU A 105 6.54 -11.27 2.12
C GLU A 105 7.41 -11.26 3.39
N ASN A 106 7.23 -10.29 4.28
CA ASN A 106 7.97 -10.25 5.54
C ASN A 106 7.57 -11.41 6.46
N TYR A 107 6.28 -11.78 6.51
CA TYR A 107 5.85 -12.96 7.25
C TYR A 107 6.40 -14.26 6.68
N GLU A 108 6.50 -14.39 5.35
CA GLU A 108 7.15 -15.53 4.72
C GLU A 108 8.63 -15.62 5.09
N LYS A 109 9.34 -14.49 5.12
CA LYS A 109 10.74 -14.42 5.60
C LYS A 109 10.88 -14.79 7.08
N MET A 110 9.81 -14.78 7.87
CA MET A 110 9.80 -15.32 9.24
C MET A 110 9.54 -16.83 9.30
N GLY A 111 9.43 -17.51 8.15
CA GLY A 111 9.15 -18.95 8.06
C GLY A 111 7.66 -19.32 8.15
N LYS A 112 6.74 -18.36 8.01
CA LYS A 112 5.30 -18.65 7.96
C LYS A 112 4.87 -19.00 6.53
N ASP A 113 4.00 -20.00 6.40
CA ASP A 113 3.43 -20.37 5.11
C ASP A 113 2.43 -19.32 4.60
N MET A 114 2.76 -18.70 3.46
CA MET A 114 1.94 -17.68 2.80
C MET A 114 1.38 -18.16 1.45
N THR A 115 1.40 -19.47 1.18
CA THR A 115 0.98 -20.06 -0.11
C THR A 115 -0.46 -19.69 -0.46
N MET A 116 -1.40 -19.81 0.49
CA MET A 116 -2.81 -19.47 0.28
C MET A 116 -3.00 -18.00 -0.10
N PHE A 117 -2.25 -17.09 0.53
CA PHE A 117 -2.31 -15.66 0.21
C PHE A 117 -1.73 -15.38 -1.18
N LYS A 118 -0.58 -15.99 -1.52
CA LYS A 118 0.03 -15.85 -2.86
C LYS A 118 -0.89 -16.34 -3.96
N GLU A 119 -1.58 -17.47 -3.74
CA GLU A 119 -2.55 -18.00 -4.69
C GLU A 119 -3.76 -17.08 -4.84
N PHE A 120 -4.30 -16.56 -3.73
CA PHE A 120 -5.38 -15.57 -3.75
C PHE A 120 -4.96 -14.32 -4.53
N TRP A 121 -3.78 -13.78 -4.24
CA TRP A 121 -3.25 -12.59 -4.91
C TRP A 121 -3.01 -12.83 -6.40
N ARG A 122 -2.48 -14.00 -6.76
CA ARG A 122 -2.31 -14.42 -8.15
C ARG A 122 -3.65 -14.46 -8.86
N LYS A 123 -4.70 -15.03 -8.26
CA LYS A 123 -6.05 -15.07 -8.86
C LYS A 123 -6.67 -13.68 -9.00
N LEU A 124 -6.41 -12.76 -8.06
CA LEU A 124 -6.95 -11.40 -8.12
C LEU A 124 -6.27 -10.51 -9.16
N PHE A 125 -4.95 -10.62 -9.32
CA PHE A 125 -4.17 -9.67 -10.13
C PHE A 125 -3.55 -10.28 -11.39
N LYS A 126 -3.61 -11.60 -11.55
CA LYS A 126 -3.09 -12.32 -12.72
C LYS A 126 -4.23 -13.12 -13.33
N SER A 127 -4.86 -12.58 -14.38
CA SER A 127 -5.71 -13.38 -15.25
C SER A 127 -4.88 -14.50 -15.88
N GLU A 128 -5.49 -15.66 -16.06
CA GLU A 128 -4.89 -16.84 -16.71
C GLU A 128 -4.35 -16.50 -18.11
N ASP A 129 -3.07 -16.12 -18.20
CA ASP A 129 -2.25 -16.24 -19.42
C ASP A 129 -1.81 -17.71 -19.57
N ASP A 130 -2.79 -18.62 -19.68
CA ASP A 130 -2.57 -20.03 -20.06
C ASP A 130 -3.68 -20.50 -21.02
N ASN A 131 -3.95 -19.68 -22.05
CA ASN A 131 -4.60 -20.12 -23.28
C ASN A 131 -3.60 -19.98 -24.44
N ASN A 132 -2.54 -20.79 -24.41
CA ASN A 132 -1.73 -21.14 -25.58
C ASN A 132 -1.06 -22.49 -25.33
N GLY A 133 -1.83 -23.55 -25.59
CA GLY A 133 -1.37 -24.92 -25.78
C GLY A 133 -2.17 -25.57 -26.90
#